data_AF-A0A6G2K4U8-F1
#
_entry.id   AF-A0A6G2K4U8-F1
#
_cell.length_a   1.000
_cell.length_b   1.000
_cell.length_c   1.000
_cell.angle_alpha   90.00
_cell.angle_beta   90.00
_cell.angle_gamma   90.00
#
_symmetry.space_group_name_H-M   'P 1'
#
loop_
_entity.id
_entity.type
_entity.pdbx_description
1 polymer ?
#
loop_
_entity_poly.entity_id
_entity_poly.type
_entity_poly.pdbx_seq_one_letter_code
_entity_poly.pdbx_strand_id
1 'polypeptide(L)'
;MSLQERLEIIRSSPAPRGEEQAKFQIIAPILHNLGWDPAGPEVLYELAVGGKGGGRADIALKSSGRVEALIEAKAPGLDLEGHVGQVIGYAFYEGVDICVLTTGLEWWLFLPREKGRPMACRFAVLSIHDDPLEQLVEDFHAFLSKATLVNGEAERRAKAVLEASREAARLNQEIPRIWTDMVRAPDEELVELLSKRIYEQVNLRPTRDQVVAALQGSSVPSAPVPADPSAPTPPAAPTKPTAPGRTPRRSTKPVAMVLWGERHEVQSHVDVLKTVIDRLYERHTSEWDRVLEVRGHKNPYAARDPQMFKPDGRKYNYRHLASGYYFDLWHNADALQRRARQFLVHFGHDPSDLEVLYD
;
A
#
# COMPACT_ATOMS: atom_id res chain seq x y z
N MET A 1 -33.01 1.01 -10.01
CA MET A 1 -31.60 1.39 -10.21
C MET A 1 -30.73 0.34 -9.57
N SER A 2 -29.79 -0.23 -10.31
CA SER A 2 -28.84 -1.23 -9.84
C SER A 2 -27.79 -0.62 -8.90
N LEU A 3 -26.99 -1.45 -8.22
CA LEU A 3 -25.87 -0.97 -7.42
C LEU A 3 -24.82 -0.28 -8.32
N GLN A 4 -24.56 -0.86 -9.49
CA GLN A 4 -23.62 -0.33 -10.47
C GLN A 4 -23.99 1.09 -10.90
N GLU A 5 -25.23 1.30 -11.38
CA GLU A 5 -25.74 2.62 -11.77
C GLU A 5 -25.64 3.63 -10.62
N ARG A 6 -25.91 3.17 -9.39
CA ARG A 6 -25.81 4.04 -8.22
C ARG A 6 -24.38 4.46 -7.93
N LEU A 7 -23.43 3.53 -8.00
CA LEU A 7 -22.01 3.81 -7.77
C LEU A 7 -21.46 4.76 -8.85
N GLU A 8 -21.89 4.65 -10.11
CA GLU A 8 -21.56 5.61 -11.17
C GLU A 8 -22.08 7.02 -10.89
N ILE A 9 -23.32 7.13 -10.41
CA ILE A 9 -23.90 8.42 -10.01
C ILE A 9 -23.10 9.01 -8.84
N ILE A 10 -22.75 8.21 -7.83
CA ILE A 10 -21.94 8.67 -6.69
C ILE A 10 -20.56 9.13 -7.17
N ARG A 11 -19.90 8.35 -8.04
CA ARG A 11 -18.57 8.65 -8.59
C ARG A 11 -18.54 9.92 -9.43
N SER A 12 -19.64 10.28 -10.08
CA SER A 12 -19.77 11.50 -10.90
C SER A 12 -20.35 12.70 -10.14
N SER A 13 -20.88 12.50 -8.93
CA SER A 13 -21.48 13.56 -8.11
C SER A 13 -20.44 14.24 -7.20
N PRO A 14 -20.62 15.54 -6.87
CA PRO A 14 -19.81 16.18 -5.84
C PRO A 14 -19.97 15.48 -4.49
N ALA A 15 -18.85 15.22 -3.82
CA ALA A 15 -18.87 14.62 -2.49
C ALA A 15 -19.67 15.48 -1.50
N PRO A 16 -20.49 14.87 -0.63
CA PRO A 16 -21.18 15.60 0.43
C PRO A 16 -20.19 16.25 1.40
N ARG A 17 -20.61 17.32 2.07
CA ARG A 17 -19.69 18.11 2.92
C ARG A 17 -19.56 17.59 4.36
N GLY A 18 -20.47 16.72 4.78
CA GLY A 18 -20.54 16.27 6.18
C GLY A 18 -20.96 14.82 6.31
N GLU A 19 -20.80 14.30 7.52
CA GLU A 19 -21.07 12.90 7.88
C GLU A 19 -22.54 12.52 7.67
N GLU A 20 -23.49 13.28 8.22
CA GLU A 20 -24.93 13.02 8.02
C GLU A 20 -25.32 13.00 6.54
N GLN A 21 -24.78 13.94 5.75
CA GLN A 21 -25.03 13.97 4.31
C GLN A 21 -24.45 12.72 3.62
N ALA A 22 -23.28 12.23 4.03
CA ALA A 22 -22.72 10.98 3.51
C ALA A 22 -23.58 9.77 3.91
N LYS A 23 -24.10 9.72 5.15
CA LYS A 23 -25.03 8.68 5.62
C LYS A 23 -26.27 8.60 4.70
N PHE A 24 -26.91 9.74 4.40
CA PHE A 24 -28.13 9.77 3.61
C PHE A 24 -27.92 9.71 2.09
N GLN A 25 -26.89 10.37 1.55
CA GLN A 25 -26.71 10.51 0.10
C GLN A 25 -25.87 9.39 -0.53
N ILE A 26 -25.07 8.68 0.26
CA ILE A 26 -24.16 7.64 -0.24
C ILE A 26 -24.44 6.30 0.44
N ILE A 27 -24.30 6.24 1.77
CA ILE A 27 -24.30 4.97 2.52
C ILE A 27 -25.67 4.29 2.45
N ALA A 28 -26.75 4.98 2.87
CA ALA A 28 -28.09 4.42 2.84
C ALA A 28 -28.53 3.97 1.43
N PRO A 29 -28.30 4.75 0.37
CA PRO A 29 -28.51 4.31 -1.01
C PRO A 29 -27.78 3.02 -1.40
N ILE A 30 -26.51 2.86 -1.02
CA ILE A 30 -25.75 1.62 -1.27
C ILE A 30 -26.36 0.45 -0.48
N LEU A 31 -26.65 0.66 0.81
CA LEU A 31 -27.29 -0.35 1.65
C LEU A 31 -28.64 -0.81 1.08
N HIS A 32 -29.43 0.12 0.53
CA HIS A 32 -30.69 -0.20 -0.14
C HIS A 32 -30.49 -1.20 -1.29
N ASN A 33 -29.48 -0.97 -2.13
CA ASN A 33 -29.14 -1.88 -3.23
C ASN A 33 -28.55 -3.22 -2.77
N LEU A 34 -28.05 -3.29 -1.54
CA LEU A 34 -27.54 -4.50 -0.90
C LEU A 34 -28.63 -5.31 -0.20
N GLY A 35 -29.89 -4.91 -0.35
CA GLY A 35 -31.06 -5.63 0.17
C GLY A 35 -31.43 -5.26 1.61
N TRP A 36 -30.87 -4.17 2.14
CA TRP A 36 -31.30 -3.56 3.39
C TRP A 36 -32.35 -2.47 3.11
N ASP A 37 -33.19 -2.17 4.08
CA ASP A 37 -34.16 -1.09 4.05
C ASP A 37 -33.73 0.00 5.03
N PRO A 38 -33.07 1.08 4.55
CA PRO A 38 -32.65 2.19 5.40
C PRO A 38 -33.79 2.92 6.11
N ALA A 39 -35.03 2.83 5.61
CA ALA A 39 -36.20 3.40 6.28
C ALA A 39 -36.89 2.39 7.22
N GLY A 40 -36.48 1.13 7.17
CA GLY A 40 -37.06 0.03 7.92
C GLY A 40 -36.37 -0.24 9.25
N PRO A 41 -36.89 -1.19 10.03
CA PRO A 41 -36.35 -1.55 11.35
C PRO A 41 -35.04 -2.36 11.30
N GLU A 42 -34.58 -2.73 10.10
CA GLU A 42 -33.35 -3.49 9.91
C GLU A 42 -32.09 -2.62 9.82
N VAL A 43 -32.24 -1.31 9.58
CA VAL A 43 -31.13 -0.35 9.63
C VAL A 43 -31.39 0.55 10.83
N LEU A 44 -30.63 0.31 11.91
CA LEU A 44 -30.74 1.10 13.14
C LEU A 44 -29.69 2.19 13.12
N TYR A 45 -30.13 3.44 13.19
CA TYR A 45 -29.25 4.58 13.37
C TYR A 45 -28.98 4.80 14.87
N GLU A 46 -27.77 5.22 15.21
CA GLU A 46 -27.38 5.59 16.58
C GLU A 46 -27.56 4.45 17.60
N LEU A 47 -27.20 3.22 17.22
CA LEU A 47 -27.31 2.05 18.10
C LEU A 47 -26.38 2.24 19.31
N ALA A 48 -26.93 2.22 20.52
CA ALA A 48 -26.14 2.24 21.74
C ALA A 48 -25.35 0.94 21.92
N VAL A 49 -24.04 1.05 22.08
CA VAL A 49 -23.11 -0.09 22.26
C VAL A 49 -22.32 0.12 23.55
N GLY A 50 -22.10 -0.92 24.36
CA GLY A 50 -21.26 -0.82 25.57
C GLY A 50 -22.00 -0.54 26.89
N GLY A 51 -23.34 -0.55 26.90
CA GLY A 51 -24.13 -0.36 28.13
C GLY A 51 -24.04 1.06 28.73
N LYS A 52 -24.15 1.18 30.07
CA LYS A 52 -24.08 2.48 30.77
C LYS A 52 -22.66 3.05 30.72
N GLY A 53 -22.47 4.10 29.92
CA GLY A 53 -21.17 4.72 29.65
C GLY A 53 -20.53 4.28 28.32
N GLY A 54 -21.23 3.43 27.56
CA GLY A 54 -20.86 3.04 26.21
C GLY A 54 -21.10 4.15 25.17
N GLY A 55 -20.63 3.89 23.95
CA GLY A 55 -20.78 4.79 22.81
C GLY A 55 -22.02 4.49 21.97
N ARG A 56 -22.05 5.05 20.77
CA ARG A 56 -23.06 4.75 19.76
C ARG A 56 -22.37 4.44 18.44
N ALA A 57 -22.82 3.39 17.78
CA ALA A 57 -22.48 3.12 16.39
C ALA A 57 -23.45 3.88 15.50
N ASP A 58 -22.95 4.53 14.47
CA ASP A 58 -23.77 5.36 13.58
C ASP A 58 -24.88 4.58 12.90
N ILE A 59 -24.56 3.38 12.39
CA ILE A 59 -25.50 2.50 11.71
C ILE A 59 -25.23 1.06 12.13
N ALA A 60 -26.28 0.32 12.43
CA ALA A 60 -26.25 -1.12 12.66
C ALA A 60 -27.22 -1.84 11.71
N LEU A 61 -26.72 -2.88 11.04
CA LEU A 61 -27.50 -3.73 10.16
C LEU A 61 -28.01 -4.92 10.97
N LYS A 62 -29.33 -5.09 11.05
CA LYS A 62 -29.99 -6.04 11.94
C LYS A 62 -30.91 -6.98 11.17
N SER A 63 -30.76 -8.28 11.41
CA SER A 63 -31.65 -9.31 10.85
C SER A 63 -32.06 -10.29 11.94
N SER A 64 -33.34 -10.67 11.97
CA SER A 64 -33.87 -11.71 12.89
C SER A 64 -33.48 -11.51 14.37
N GLY A 65 -33.39 -10.26 14.83
CA GLY A 65 -33.03 -9.92 16.21
C GLY A 65 -31.54 -9.78 16.49
N ARG A 66 -30.65 -10.15 15.55
CA ARG A 66 -29.19 -10.09 15.66
C ARG A 66 -28.61 -8.91 14.87
N VAL A 67 -27.58 -8.26 15.39
CA VAL A 67 -26.77 -7.29 14.65
C VAL A 67 -25.76 -8.05 13.79
N GLU A 68 -25.85 -7.91 12.47
CA GLU A 68 -25.00 -8.61 11.51
C GLU A 68 -23.76 -7.80 11.12
N ALA A 69 -23.86 -6.47 11.12
CA ALA A 69 -22.74 -5.57 10.87
C ALA A 69 -22.92 -4.22 11.59
N LEU A 70 -21.81 -3.60 12.00
CA LEU A 70 -21.78 -2.19 12.44
C LEU A 70 -21.05 -1.34 11.42
N ILE A 71 -21.55 -0.13 11.19
CA ILE A 71 -20.96 0.85 10.29
C ILE A 71 -20.80 2.16 11.06
N GLU A 72 -19.55 2.65 11.13
CA GLU A 72 -19.19 3.97 11.62
C GLU A 72 -18.92 4.87 10.41
N ALA A 73 -19.68 5.96 10.28
CA ALA A 73 -19.54 6.92 9.20
C ALA A 73 -18.67 8.09 9.65
N LYS A 74 -17.96 8.69 8.70
CA LYS A 74 -17.19 9.92 8.87
C LYS A 74 -17.43 10.86 7.70
N ALA A 75 -17.09 12.13 7.88
CA ALA A 75 -17.22 13.11 6.79
C ALA A 75 -16.34 12.71 5.58
N PRO A 76 -16.82 12.93 4.34
CA PRO A 76 -16.06 12.66 3.13
C PRO A 76 -14.63 13.21 3.17
N GLY A 77 -13.68 12.27 3.02
CA GLY A 77 -12.26 12.55 3.00
C GLY A 77 -11.60 12.83 4.36
N LEU A 78 -12.28 12.66 5.48
CA LEU A 78 -11.59 12.58 6.76
C LEU A 78 -10.57 11.42 6.73
N ASP A 79 -9.43 11.59 7.41
CA ASP A 79 -8.51 10.47 7.64
C ASP A 79 -9.15 9.49 8.65
N LEU A 80 -9.25 8.22 8.26
CA LEU A 80 -9.95 7.18 9.01
C LEU A 80 -9.07 6.50 10.07
N GLU A 81 -7.74 6.61 10.00
CA GLU A 81 -6.83 5.82 10.84
C GLU A 81 -7.07 6.02 12.34
N GLY A 82 -7.32 7.27 12.77
CA GLY A 82 -7.62 7.61 14.16
C GLY A 82 -8.94 7.05 14.70
N HIS A 83 -9.83 6.57 13.83
CA HIS A 83 -11.17 6.09 14.19
C HIS A 83 -11.29 4.56 14.22
N VAL A 84 -10.25 3.83 13.80
CA VAL A 84 -10.27 2.35 13.73
C VAL A 84 -10.51 1.71 15.10
N GLY A 85 -9.88 2.24 16.15
CA GLY A 85 -10.01 1.69 17.50
C GLY A 85 -11.44 1.72 18.03
N GLN A 86 -12.19 2.78 17.69
CA GLN A 86 -13.57 2.98 18.13
C GLN A 86 -14.50 1.92 17.51
N VAL A 87 -14.51 1.80 16.18
CA VAL A 87 -15.40 0.86 15.49
C VAL A 87 -15.12 -0.59 15.86
N ILE A 88 -13.84 -0.96 16.01
CA ILE A 88 -13.43 -2.32 16.42
C ILE A 88 -13.88 -2.59 17.86
N GLY A 89 -13.75 -1.61 18.76
CA GLY A 89 -14.19 -1.73 20.14
C GLY A 89 -15.71 -1.93 20.24
N TYR A 90 -16.49 -1.16 19.49
CA TYR A 90 -17.95 -1.33 19.44
C TYR A 90 -18.35 -2.69 18.89
N ALA A 91 -17.78 -3.10 17.77
CA ALA A 91 -18.11 -4.36 17.13
C ALA A 91 -17.69 -5.58 17.98
N PHE A 92 -16.54 -5.48 18.67
CA PHE A 92 -16.11 -6.51 19.61
C PHE A 92 -17.06 -6.64 20.79
N TYR A 93 -17.52 -5.52 21.38
CA TYR A 93 -18.48 -5.53 22.48
C TYR A 93 -19.83 -6.13 22.05
N GLU A 94 -20.33 -5.74 20.89
CA GLU A 94 -21.62 -6.22 20.37
C GLU A 94 -21.55 -7.68 19.84
N GLY A 95 -20.35 -8.23 19.68
CA GLY A 95 -20.15 -9.59 19.20
C GLY A 95 -20.44 -9.76 17.71
N VAL A 96 -20.17 -8.72 16.92
CA VAL A 96 -20.43 -8.69 15.48
C VAL A 96 -19.21 -9.18 14.71
N ASP A 97 -19.43 -9.95 13.64
CA ASP A 97 -18.34 -10.59 12.89
C ASP A 97 -17.69 -9.65 11.85
N ILE A 98 -18.43 -8.66 11.33
CA ILE A 98 -17.92 -7.64 10.39
C ILE A 98 -18.26 -6.24 10.88
N CYS A 99 -17.28 -5.34 10.86
CA CYS A 99 -17.54 -3.91 11.03
C CYS A 99 -16.88 -3.06 9.96
N VAL A 100 -17.46 -1.88 9.73
CA VAL A 100 -17.11 -0.98 8.64
C VAL A 100 -16.81 0.41 9.20
N LEU A 101 -15.71 1.00 8.76
CA LEU A 101 -15.43 2.42 8.93
C LEU A 101 -15.44 3.06 7.55
N THR A 102 -16.29 4.08 7.33
CA THR A 102 -16.48 4.62 5.99
C THR A 102 -16.66 6.12 5.97
N THR A 103 -16.21 6.76 4.89
CA THR A 103 -16.55 8.15 4.56
C THR A 103 -17.69 8.26 3.55
N GLY A 104 -18.33 7.13 3.22
CA GLY A 104 -19.21 6.96 2.06
C GLY A 104 -18.43 6.67 0.77
N LEU A 105 -17.28 7.30 0.55
CA LEU A 105 -16.48 7.12 -0.67
C LEU A 105 -15.35 6.09 -0.51
N GLU A 106 -14.85 5.93 0.71
CA GLU A 106 -13.89 4.90 1.09
C GLU A 106 -14.51 4.04 2.21
N TRP A 107 -14.38 2.71 2.11
CA TRP A 107 -14.97 1.75 3.02
C TRP A 107 -13.89 0.79 3.53
N TRP A 108 -13.56 0.86 4.81
CA TRP A 108 -12.62 -0.05 5.45
C TRP A 108 -13.39 -1.13 6.19
N LEU A 109 -13.20 -2.39 5.79
CA LEU A 109 -13.92 -3.52 6.35
C LEU A 109 -12.98 -4.35 7.22
N PHE A 110 -13.49 -4.74 8.38
CA PHE A 110 -12.71 -5.41 9.42
C PHE A 110 -13.40 -6.64 9.98
N LEU A 111 -12.58 -7.57 10.45
CA LEU A 111 -12.99 -8.70 11.30
C LEU A 111 -12.57 -8.41 12.76
N PRO A 112 -13.41 -7.76 13.58
CA PRO A 112 -13.03 -7.27 14.93
C PRO A 112 -12.60 -8.37 15.90
N ARG A 113 -13.00 -9.62 15.66
CA ARG A 113 -12.71 -10.78 16.52
C ARG A 113 -11.42 -11.51 16.15
N GLU A 114 -10.78 -11.11 15.05
CA GLU A 114 -9.51 -11.69 14.62
C GLU A 114 -8.35 -11.20 15.48
N LYS A 115 -7.34 -12.07 15.64
CA LYS A 115 -6.16 -11.75 16.44
C LYS A 115 -5.31 -10.70 15.75
N GLY A 116 -4.81 -9.73 16.51
CA GLY A 116 -3.86 -8.73 16.04
C GLY A 116 -4.13 -7.34 16.59
N ARG A 117 -3.37 -6.36 16.08
CA ARG A 117 -3.71 -4.94 16.27
C ARG A 117 -4.96 -4.61 15.44
N PRO A 118 -5.78 -3.62 15.84
CA PRO A 118 -7.01 -3.26 15.13
C PRO A 118 -6.85 -3.11 13.61
N MET A 119 -5.81 -2.41 13.16
CA MET A 119 -5.52 -2.23 11.73
C MET A 119 -5.19 -3.55 11.01
N ALA A 120 -4.57 -4.52 11.69
CA ALA A 120 -4.21 -5.82 11.13
C ALA A 120 -5.42 -6.78 11.00
N CYS A 121 -6.60 -6.34 11.46
CA CYS A 121 -7.88 -7.04 11.27
C CYS A 121 -8.66 -6.50 10.07
N ARG A 122 -8.12 -5.49 9.35
CA ARG A 122 -8.69 -4.98 8.10
C ARG A 122 -8.47 -5.99 6.99
N PHE A 123 -9.53 -6.44 6.36
CA PHE A 123 -9.45 -7.41 5.26
C PHE A 123 -9.70 -6.79 3.89
N ALA A 124 -10.42 -5.66 3.83
CA ALA A 124 -10.68 -4.95 2.58
C ALA A 124 -10.71 -3.43 2.77
N VAL A 125 -10.35 -2.72 1.70
CA VAL A 125 -10.56 -1.29 1.51
C VAL A 125 -11.23 -1.15 0.15
N LEU A 126 -12.45 -0.60 0.13
CA LEU A 126 -13.19 -0.35 -1.10
C LEU A 126 -13.22 1.15 -1.36
N SER A 127 -12.70 1.59 -2.49
CA SER A 127 -12.68 2.98 -2.95
C SER A 127 -13.63 3.15 -4.13
N ILE A 128 -14.69 3.94 -3.95
CA ILE A 128 -15.67 4.24 -5.02
C ILE A 128 -14.99 4.90 -6.23
N HIS A 129 -13.91 5.65 -6.01
CA HIS A 129 -13.23 6.39 -7.06
C HIS A 129 -12.03 5.66 -7.67
N ASP A 130 -11.36 4.79 -6.94
CA ASP A 130 -10.12 4.16 -7.41
C ASP A 130 -10.34 2.74 -7.92
N ASP A 131 -11.34 2.02 -7.39
CA ASP A 131 -11.55 0.62 -7.74
C ASP A 131 -12.32 0.47 -9.08
N PRO A 132 -12.08 -0.62 -9.83
CA PRO A 132 -12.91 -1.03 -10.95
C PRO A 132 -14.35 -1.25 -10.49
N LEU A 133 -15.31 -0.74 -11.26
CA LEU A 133 -16.71 -0.70 -10.85
C LEU A 133 -17.30 -2.11 -10.68
N GLU A 134 -16.95 -3.04 -11.57
CA GLU A 134 -17.39 -4.43 -11.53
C GLU A 134 -16.91 -5.12 -10.24
N GLN A 135 -15.61 -4.98 -9.92
CA GLN A 135 -15.02 -5.53 -8.70
C GLN A 135 -15.67 -4.92 -7.45
N LEU A 136 -15.90 -3.61 -7.46
CA LEU A 136 -16.52 -2.90 -6.36
C LEU A 136 -17.95 -3.40 -6.08
N VAL A 137 -18.74 -3.62 -7.13
CA VAL A 137 -20.09 -4.21 -7.03
C VAL A 137 -20.02 -5.62 -6.44
N GLU A 138 -19.11 -6.45 -6.93
CA GLU A 138 -18.89 -7.80 -6.41
C GLU A 138 -18.51 -7.80 -4.93
N ASP A 139 -17.58 -6.95 -4.52
CA ASP A 139 -17.12 -6.86 -3.13
C ASP A 139 -18.21 -6.34 -2.19
N PHE A 140 -18.96 -5.31 -2.59
CA PHE A 140 -20.11 -4.83 -1.82
C PHE A 140 -21.15 -5.95 -1.63
N HIS A 141 -21.47 -6.70 -2.68
CA HIS A 141 -22.38 -7.83 -2.56
C HIS A 141 -21.81 -8.96 -1.69
N ALA A 142 -20.53 -9.29 -1.87
CA ALA A 142 -19.86 -10.36 -1.12
C ALA A 142 -19.84 -10.07 0.38
N PHE A 143 -19.50 -8.85 0.78
CA PHE A 143 -19.20 -8.54 2.18
C PHE A 143 -20.33 -7.82 2.93
N LEU A 144 -21.23 -7.12 2.24
CA LEU A 144 -22.22 -6.25 2.89
C LEU A 144 -23.68 -6.51 2.46
N SER A 145 -23.93 -7.44 1.53
CA SER A 145 -25.31 -7.80 1.21
C SER A 145 -26.01 -8.47 2.40
N LYS A 146 -27.31 -8.21 2.55
CA LYS A 146 -28.12 -8.84 3.59
C LYS A 146 -28.04 -10.36 3.53
N ALA A 147 -28.05 -10.92 2.32
CA ALA A 147 -27.98 -12.36 2.11
C ALA A 147 -26.66 -12.96 2.62
N THR A 148 -25.51 -12.37 2.27
CA THR A 148 -24.19 -12.91 2.62
C THR A 148 -23.82 -12.66 4.08
N LEU A 149 -24.29 -11.57 4.68
CA LEU A 149 -24.12 -11.32 6.11
C LEU A 149 -24.93 -12.32 6.96
N VAL A 150 -26.22 -12.49 6.66
CA VAL A 150 -27.11 -13.36 7.43
C VAL A 150 -26.72 -14.85 7.35
N ASN A 151 -26.23 -15.31 6.20
CA ASN A 151 -25.85 -16.71 6.03
C ASN A 151 -24.38 -17.02 6.40
N GLY A 152 -23.61 -16.02 6.84
CA GLY A 152 -22.20 -16.16 7.23
C GLY A 152 -21.20 -16.31 6.08
N GLU A 153 -21.63 -16.21 4.82
CA GLU A 153 -20.73 -16.22 3.66
C GLU A 153 -19.75 -15.04 3.71
N ALA A 154 -20.23 -13.86 4.09
CA ALA A 154 -19.41 -12.64 4.17
C ALA A 154 -18.23 -12.83 5.14
N GLU A 155 -18.48 -13.40 6.33
CA GLU A 155 -17.44 -13.67 7.33
C GLU A 155 -16.43 -14.70 6.80
N ARG A 156 -16.89 -15.81 6.22
CA ARG A 156 -15.99 -16.85 5.68
C ARG A 156 -15.10 -16.29 4.57
N ARG A 157 -15.66 -15.50 3.65
CA ARG A 157 -14.88 -14.83 2.59
C ARG A 157 -13.88 -13.84 3.16
N ALA A 158 -14.31 -13.00 4.09
CA ALA A 158 -13.46 -12.02 4.75
C ALA A 158 -12.27 -12.68 5.44
N LYS A 159 -12.48 -13.83 6.12
CA LYS A 159 -11.41 -14.60 6.75
C LYS A 159 -10.41 -15.14 5.74
N ALA A 160 -10.89 -15.73 4.64
CA ALA A 160 -10.03 -16.23 3.58
C ALA A 160 -9.17 -15.10 2.95
N VAL A 161 -9.77 -13.92 2.71
CA VAL A 161 -9.04 -12.74 2.21
C VAL A 161 -7.98 -12.28 3.21
N LEU A 162 -8.33 -12.20 4.49
CA LEU A 162 -7.42 -11.77 5.54
C LEU A 162 -6.24 -12.74 5.72
N GLU A 163 -6.50 -14.04 5.69
CA GLU A 163 -5.47 -15.08 5.77
C GLU A 163 -4.52 -15.02 4.57
N ALA A 164 -5.05 -14.97 3.35
CA ALA A 164 -4.25 -14.84 2.14
C ALA A 164 -3.38 -13.57 2.15
N SER A 165 -3.93 -12.44 2.62
CA SER A 165 -3.19 -11.18 2.77
C SER A 165 -2.05 -11.30 3.78
N ARG A 166 -2.29 -11.98 4.92
CA ARG A 166 -1.26 -12.24 5.95
C ARG A 166 -0.15 -13.16 5.43
N GLU A 167 -0.51 -14.21 4.70
CA GLU A 167 0.44 -15.12 4.07
C GLU A 167 1.32 -14.39 3.05
N ALA A 168 0.70 -13.62 2.15
CA ALA A 168 1.42 -12.81 1.17
C ALA A 168 2.35 -11.79 1.84
N ALA A 169 1.89 -11.10 2.89
CA ALA A 169 2.72 -10.17 3.65
C ALA A 169 3.93 -10.86 4.30
N ARG A 170 3.72 -12.06 4.86
CA ARG A 170 4.81 -12.86 5.45
C ARG A 170 5.81 -13.32 4.39
N LEU A 171 5.34 -13.78 3.23
CA LEU A 171 6.22 -14.16 2.12
C LEU A 171 7.02 -12.96 1.60
N ASN A 172 6.38 -11.82 1.39
CA ASN A 172 7.04 -10.59 0.96
C ASN A 172 8.09 -10.10 1.96
N GLN A 173 7.91 -10.39 3.24
CA GLN A 173 8.91 -10.09 4.28
C GLN A 173 10.07 -11.10 4.29
N GLU A 174 9.75 -12.40 4.23
CA GLU A 174 10.72 -13.47 4.44
C GLU A 174 11.54 -13.79 3.19
N ILE A 175 10.97 -13.72 1.99
CA ILE A 175 11.69 -14.04 0.74
C ILE A 175 12.96 -13.17 0.58
N PRO A 176 12.90 -11.82 0.67
CA PRO A 176 14.10 -10.99 0.56
C PRO A 176 15.11 -11.23 1.68
N ARG A 177 14.63 -11.54 2.89
CA ARG A 177 15.49 -11.85 4.04
C ARG A 177 16.27 -13.13 3.79
N ILE A 178 15.57 -14.21 3.44
CA ILE A 178 16.17 -15.52 3.15
C ILE A 178 17.12 -15.42 1.96
N TRP A 179 16.73 -14.72 0.88
CA TRP A 179 17.61 -14.48 -0.26
C TRP A 179 18.91 -13.78 0.15
N THR A 180 18.81 -12.72 0.97
CA THR A 180 19.98 -12.00 1.48
C THR A 180 20.89 -12.90 2.32
N ASP A 181 20.31 -13.75 3.17
CA ASP A 181 21.05 -14.72 3.98
C ASP A 181 21.76 -15.76 3.10
N MET A 182 21.08 -16.28 2.07
CA MET A 182 21.62 -17.23 1.08
C MET A 182 22.76 -16.61 0.27
N VAL A 183 22.64 -15.35 -0.15
CA VAL A 183 23.69 -14.65 -0.90
C VAL A 183 24.91 -14.35 -0.02
N ARG A 184 24.69 -13.97 1.25
CA ARG A 184 25.78 -13.66 2.18
C ARG A 184 26.59 -14.90 2.55
N ALA A 185 25.91 -16.02 2.77
CA ALA A 185 26.53 -17.29 3.14
C ALA A 185 25.97 -18.43 2.28
N PRO A 186 26.39 -18.52 1.01
CA PRO A 186 25.87 -19.54 0.10
C PRO A 186 26.31 -20.94 0.53
N ASP A 187 25.35 -21.85 0.57
CA ASP A 187 25.59 -23.27 0.77
C ASP A 187 26.12 -23.93 -0.50
N GLU A 188 26.54 -25.20 -0.37
CA GLU A 188 27.13 -25.93 -1.49
C GLU A 188 26.11 -26.22 -2.59
N GLU A 189 24.82 -26.37 -2.26
CA GLU A 189 23.75 -26.61 -3.23
C GLU A 189 23.55 -25.41 -4.16
N LEU A 190 23.54 -24.18 -3.60
CA LEU A 190 23.45 -22.96 -4.40
C LEU A 190 24.69 -22.74 -5.27
N VAL A 191 25.88 -23.01 -4.73
CA VAL A 191 27.14 -22.91 -5.49
C VAL A 191 27.16 -23.91 -6.65
N GLU A 192 26.76 -25.16 -6.40
CA GLU A 192 26.72 -26.22 -7.42
C GLU A 192 25.69 -25.89 -8.51
N LEU A 193 24.49 -25.43 -8.10
CA LEU A 193 23.43 -25.02 -9.02
C LEU A 193 23.91 -23.95 -9.99
N LEU A 194 24.55 -22.89 -9.49
CA LEU A 194 25.08 -21.81 -10.32
C LEU A 194 26.25 -22.28 -11.18
N SER A 195 27.16 -23.08 -10.62
CA SER A 195 28.30 -23.63 -11.35
C SER A 195 27.84 -24.48 -12.53
N LYS A 196 26.82 -25.32 -12.33
CA LYS A 196 26.19 -26.12 -13.39
C LYS A 196 25.56 -25.23 -14.46
N ARG A 197 24.80 -24.21 -14.07
CA ARG A 197 24.13 -23.29 -15.02
C ARG A 197 25.13 -22.49 -15.86
N ILE A 198 26.22 -22.02 -15.24
CA ILE A 198 27.31 -21.31 -15.92
C ILE A 198 28.01 -22.24 -16.91
N TYR A 199 28.31 -23.48 -16.51
CA TYR A 199 28.90 -24.48 -17.39
C TYR A 199 27.99 -24.81 -18.59
N GLU A 200 26.67 -24.97 -18.38
CA GLU A 200 25.72 -25.22 -19.46
C GLU A 200 25.65 -24.07 -20.48
N GLN A 201 25.85 -22.82 -20.06
CA GLN A 201 25.75 -21.66 -20.95
C GLN A 201 27.08 -21.25 -21.60
N VAL A 202 28.20 -21.40 -20.89
CA VAL A 202 29.52 -20.88 -21.30
C VAL A 202 30.51 -22.00 -21.61
N ASN A 203 30.18 -23.26 -21.27
CA ASN A 203 31.06 -24.43 -21.37
C ASN A 203 32.39 -24.27 -20.61
N LEU A 204 32.40 -23.42 -19.58
CA LEU A 204 33.52 -23.18 -18.67
C LEU A 204 33.05 -23.48 -17.24
N ARG A 205 33.89 -24.17 -16.46
CA ARG A 205 33.58 -24.45 -15.04
C ARG A 205 34.11 -23.32 -14.16
N PRO A 206 33.25 -22.54 -13.50
CA PRO A 206 33.70 -21.54 -12.55
C PRO A 206 34.24 -22.23 -11.28
N THR A 207 35.18 -21.59 -10.59
CA THR A 207 35.58 -22.04 -9.26
C THR A 207 34.56 -21.59 -8.22
N ARG A 208 34.51 -22.31 -7.09
CA ARG A 208 33.66 -21.96 -5.94
C ARG A 208 33.81 -20.49 -5.53
N ASP A 209 35.05 -20.02 -5.42
CA ASP A 209 35.33 -18.64 -5.01
C ASP A 209 34.83 -17.60 -6.02
N GLN A 210 34.85 -17.92 -7.32
CA GLN A 210 34.29 -17.03 -8.35
C GLN A 210 32.77 -16.90 -8.21
N VAL A 211 32.08 -18.01 -7.93
CA VAL A 211 30.62 -18.03 -7.73
C VAL A 211 30.24 -17.31 -6.43
N VAL A 212 30.96 -17.57 -5.34
CA VAL A 212 30.73 -16.93 -4.04
C VAL A 212 31.00 -15.42 -4.12
N ALA A 213 32.11 -15.00 -4.74
CA ALA A 213 32.42 -13.59 -4.92
C ALA A 213 31.35 -12.87 -5.76
N ALA A 214 30.90 -13.51 -6.85
CA ALA A 214 29.84 -12.97 -7.71
C ALA A 214 28.51 -12.83 -6.96
N LEU A 215 28.11 -13.84 -6.17
CA LEU A 215 26.91 -13.78 -5.33
C LEU A 215 26.98 -12.60 -4.35
N GLN A 216 28.11 -12.44 -3.67
CA GLN A 216 28.31 -11.39 -2.68
C GLN A 216 28.54 -9.99 -3.29
N GLY A 217 28.48 -9.85 -4.62
CA GLY A 217 28.75 -8.58 -5.31
C GLY A 217 30.20 -8.09 -5.19
N SER A 218 31.12 -8.99 -4.85
CA SER A 218 32.56 -8.70 -4.78
C SER A 218 33.20 -8.87 -6.15
N SER A 219 34.27 -8.11 -6.44
CA SER A 219 35.03 -8.38 -7.66
C SER A 219 35.58 -9.79 -7.59
N VAL A 220 35.36 -10.56 -8.65
CA VAL A 220 35.96 -11.88 -8.80
C VAL A 220 37.48 -11.69 -8.68
N PRO A 221 38.18 -12.45 -7.82
CA PRO A 221 39.63 -12.40 -7.79
C PRO A 221 40.14 -12.70 -9.20
N SER A 222 40.72 -11.69 -9.85
CA SER A 222 41.49 -11.93 -11.07
C SER A 222 42.59 -12.92 -10.70
N ALA A 223 42.78 -13.96 -11.51
CA ALA A 223 43.88 -14.90 -11.33
C ALA A 223 45.17 -14.11 -11.09
N PRO A 224 46.03 -14.51 -10.13
CA PRO A 224 47.28 -13.81 -9.91
C PRO A 224 48.07 -13.84 -11.21
N VAL A 225 48.21 -12.67 -11.84
CA VAL A 225 49.23 -12.44 -12.85
C VAL A 225 50.54 -12.76 -12.13
N PRO A 226 51.41 -13.65 -12.66
CA PRO A 226 52.69 -13.94 -12.00
C PRO A 226 53.45 -12.63 -11.85
N ALA A 227 53.60 -12.19 -10.59
CA ALA A 227 54.31 -10.97 -10.26
C ALA A 227 55.81 -11.20 -10.49
N ASP A 228 56.38 -10.37 -11.35
CA ASP A 228 57.82 -10.22 -11.55
C ASP A 228 58.48 -9.90 -10.19
N PRO A 229 59.49 -10.66 -9.72
CA PRO A 229 60.00 -10.53 -8.37
C PRO A 229 61.03 -9.40 -8.31
N SER A 230 60.60 -8.14 -8.30
CA SER A 230 61.49 -7.01 -8.00
C SER A 230 60.73 -5.74 -7.62
N ALA A 231 60.32 -5.64 -6.36
CA ALA A 231 60.29 -4.36 -5.65
C ALA A 231 60.28 -4.59 -4.13
N PRO A 232 61.17 -3.94 -3.36
CA PRO A 232 61.17 -4.02 -1.91
C PRO A 232 60.10 -3.09 -1.30
N THR A 233 59.31 -3.60 -0.36
CA THR A 233 58.53 -2.82 0.62
C THR A 233 59.38 -2.66 1.88
N PRO A 234 59.34 -1.54 2.64
CA PRO A 234 58.31 -1.30 3.69
C PRO A 234 58.15 0.20 4.12
N PRO A 235 57.46 0.60 5.23
CA PRO A 235 56.57 -0.12 6.16
C PRO A 235 55.18 0.53 6.39
N ALA A 236 54.28 -0.27 6.97
CA ALA A 236 52.93 0.08 7.41
C ALA A 236 52.90 0.91 8.71
N ALA A 237 51.90 1.80 8.81
CA ALA A 237 51.49 2.44 10.06
C ALA A 237 50.36 1.65 10.75
N PRO A 238 50.26 1.66 12.10
CA PRO A 238 49.30 0.83 12.82
C PRO A 238 47.93 1.52 12.94
N THR A 239 46.86 0.85 12.52
CA THR A 239 45.48 1.19 12.90
C THR A 239 44.97 0.22 13.98
N LYS A 240 44.34 0.79 15.01
CA LYS A 240 43.74 0.07 16.15
C LYS A 240 42.44 -0.66 15.74
N PRO A 241 42.08 -1.77 16.42
CA PRO A 241 40.80 -2.44 16.20
C PRO A 241 39.67 -1.77 17.00
N THR A 242 38.54 -1.50 16.34
CA THR A 242 37.28 -1.13 17.00
C THR A 242 36.35 -2.36 17.02
N ALA A 243 35.77 -2.64 18.18
CA ALA A 243 34.90 -3.77 18.47
C ALA A 243 33.56 -3.72 17.70
N PRO A 244 32.87 -4.86 17.47
CA PRO A 244 31.62 -4.91 16.72
C PRO A 244 30.45 -4.38 17.55
N GLY A 245 29.87 -3.27 17.07
CA GLY A 245 28.58 -2.75 17.54
C GLY A 245 27.42 -3.54 16.96
N ARG A 246 26.46 -3.86 17.83
CA ARG A 246 25.12 -4.43 17.61
C ARG A 246 24.51 -4.21 16.20
N THR A 247 23.90 -5.26 15.68
CA THR A 247 22.98 -5.27 14.53
C THR A 247 21.95 -4.14 14.62
N PRO A 248 21.83 -3.24 13.61
CA PRO A 248 20.79 -2.23 13.58
C PRO A 248 19.44 -2.80 13.14
N ARG A 249 18.37 -2.27 13.72
CA ARG A 249 16.98 -2.38 13.22
C ARG A 249 16.93 -1.85 11.78
N ARG A 250 16.22 -2.56 10.89
CA ARG A 250 15.92 -2.12 9.51
C ARG A 250 15.45 -0.66 9.49
N SER A 251 16.12 0.18 8.72
CA SER A 251 15.72 1.56 8.47
C SER A 251 14.50 1.59 7.55
N THR A 252 13.58 2.51 7.79
CA THR A 252 12.46 2.82 6.88
C THR A 252 12.80 3.98 5.95
N LYS A 253 14.07 4.42 5.91
CA LYS A 253 14.52 5.57 5.12
C LYS A 253 15.18 5.08 3.82
N PRO A 254 14.70 5.52 2.65
CA PRO A 254 15.33 5.17 1.38
C PRO A 254 16.66 5.89 1.23
N VAL A 255 17.65 5.18 0.67
CA VAL A 255 19.01 5.67 0.39
C VAL A 255 19.32 5.71 -1.10
N ALA A 256 18.62 4.90 -1.89
CA ALA A 256 18.74 4.87 -3.34
C ALA A 256 17.45 4.33 -3.96
N MET A 257 17.28 4.52 -5.26
CA MET A 257 16.27 3.84 -6.05
C MET A 257 16.89 3.40 -7.37
N VAL A 258 16.35 2.33 -7.96
CA VAL A 258 16.61 1.92 -9.33
C VAL A 258 15.36 2.21 -10.14
N LEU A 259 15.50 3.01 -11.20
CA LEU A 259 14.42 3.31 -12.13
C LEU A 259 14.88 2.97 -13.54
N TRP A 260 14.20 2.05 -14.21
CA TRP A 260 14.59 1.54 -15.53
C TRP A 260 16.06 1.08 -15.61
N GLY A 261 16.53 0.41 -14.55
CA GLY A 261 17.91 -0.08 -14.45
C GLY A 261 18.95 0.98 -14.07
N GLU A 262 18.59 2.25 -13.96
CA GLU A 262 19.49 3.32 -13.54
C GLU A 262 19.38 3.60 -12.04
N ARG A 263 20.53 3.64 -11.35
CA ARG A 263 20.58 3.95 -9.92
C ARG A 263 20.55 5.46 -9.69
N HIS A 264 19.70 5.90 -8.77
CA HIS A 264 19.60 7.28 -8.30
C HIS A 264 19.72 7.33 -6.77
N GLU A 265 20.55 8.23 -6.26
CA GLU A 265 20.64 8.47 -4.82
C GLU A 265 19.44 9.30 -4.35
N VAL A 266 18.80 8.85 -3.27
CA VAL A 266 17.63 9.52 -2.67
C VAL A 266 17.76 9.51 -1.17
N GLN A 267 17.21 10.53 -0.49
CA GLN A 267 17.29 10.63 0.97
C GLN A 267 15.92 10.53 1.64
N SER A 268 14.85 10.44 0.87
CA SER A 268 13.47 10.38 1.36
C SER A 268 12.53 9.80 0.31
N HIS A 269 11.34 9.38 0.75
CA HIS A 269 10.25 8.96 -0.15
C HIS A 269 9.75 10.10 -1.04
N VAL A 270 9.93 11.34 -0.59
CA VAL A 270 9.64 12.53 -1.39
C VAL A 270 10.63 12.65 -2.54
N ASP A 271 11.91 12.35 -2.31
CA ASP A 271 12.93 12.37 -3.35
C ASP A 271 12.69 11.26 -4.38
N VAL A 272 12.27 10.07 -3.95
CA VAL A 272 11.84 8.99 -4.87
C VAL A 272 10.78 9.50 -5.84
N LEU A 273 9.69 10.08 -5.33
CA LEU A 273 8.61 10.59 -6.19
C LEU A 273 9.10 11.72 -7.11
N LYS A 274 9.92 12.66 -6.60
CA LYS A 274 10.49 13.73 -7.43
C LYS A 274 11.33 13.18 -8.56
N THR A 275 12.20 12.22 -8.29
CA THR A 275 13.08 11.66 -9.32
C THR A 275 12.28 10.88 -10.36
N VAL A 276 11.23 10.14 -9.96
CA VAL A 276 10.31 9.49 -10.92
C VAL A 276 9.62 10.52 -11.82
N ILE A 277 9.12 11.62 -11.24
CA ILE A 277 8.47 12.70 -12.00
C ILE A 277 9.46 13.34 -12.98
N ASP A 278 10.66 13.69 -12.52
CA ASP A 278 11.68 14.34 -13.35
C ASP A 278 12.09 13.42 -14.53
N ARG A 279 12.27 12.12 -14.27
CA ARG A 279 12.62 11.12 -15.29
C ARG A 279 11.49 10.80 -16.27
N LEU A 280 10.25 10.76 -15.81
CA LEU A 280 9.09 10.63 -16.70
C LEU A 280 8.92 11.86 -17.58
N TYR A 281 9.13 13.07 -17.04
CA TYR A 281 9.07 14.30 -17.83
C TYR A 281 10.10 14.33 -18.96
N GLU A 282 11.33 13.88 -18.68
CA GLU A 282 12.41 13.77 -19.68
C GLU A 282 12.06 12.80 -20.81
N ARG A 283 11.36 11.69 -20.52
CA ARG A 283 11.01 10.68 -21.52
C ARG A 283 9.72 10.97 -22.28
N HIS A 284 8.75 11.65 -21.66
CA HIS A 284 7.40 11.86 -22.19
C HIS A 284 7.05 13.33 -22.41
N THR A 285 8.04 14.18 -22.72
CA THR A 285 7.84 15.63 -22.83
C THR A 285 6.73 16.00 -23.82
N SER A 286 6.56 15.28 -24.93
CA SER A 286 5.54 15.55 -25.96
C SER A 286 4.11 15.22 -25.54
N GLU A 287 3.93 14.36 -24.53
CA GLU A 287 2.62 13.93 -24.05
C GLU A 287 2.44 14.19 -22.55
N TRP A 288 3.26 15.09 -21.97
CA TRP A 288 3.32 15.29 -20.53
C TRP A 288 2.01 15.80 -19.92
N ASP A 289 1.13 16.41 -20.72
CA ASP A 289 -0.20 16.85 -20.29
C ASP A 289 -1.05 15.73 -19.67
N ARG A 290 -0.82 14.49 -20.08
CA ARG A 290 -1.48 13.29 -19.54
C ARG A 290 -1.22 13.12 -18.03
N VAL A 291 -0.13 13.69 -17.50
CA VAL A 291 0.16 13.67 -16.06
C VAL A 291 -0.97 14.26 -15.20
N LEU A 292 -1.77 15.18 -15.77
CA LEU A 292 -2.92 15.80 -15.12
C LEU A 292 -4.14 14.86 -15.01
N GLU A 293 -4.14 13.73 -15.70
CA GLU A 293 -5.18 12.70 -15.63
C GLU A 293 -5.01 11.81 -14.40
N VAL A 294 -3.78 11.71 -13.88
CA VAL A 294 -3.50 11.00 -12.62
C VAL A 294 -3.92 11.90 -11.44
N ARG A 295 -5.04 11.57 -10.82
CA ARG A 295 -5.66 12.38 -9.76
C ARG A 295 -5.97 11.55 -8.52
N GLY A 296 -5.90 12.21 -7.37
CA GLY A 296 -6.39 11.66 -6.13
C GLY A 296 -7.82 12.07 -5.84
N HIS A 297 -8.41 11.38 -4.86
CA HIS A 297 -9.78 11.55 -4.40
C HIS A 297 -10.18 13.00 -4.03
N LYS A 298 -9.31 13.74 -3.31
CA LYS A 298 -9.60 15.12 -2.86
C LYS A 298 -8.98 16.19 -3.73
N ASN A 299 -7.71 15.98 -4.08
CA ASN A 299 -6.86 16.93 -4.77
C ASN A 299 -6.21 16.21 -5.95
N PRO A 300 -6.01 16.88 -7.09
CA PRO A 300 -5.22 16.31 -8.17
C PRO A 300 -3.81 16.00 -7.66
N TYR A 301 -3.13 14.99 -8.23
CA TYR A 301 -1.73 14.74 -7.89
C TYR A 301 -0.79 15.66 -8.67
N ALA A 302 -1.21 16.09 -9.85
CA ALA A 302 -0.54 17.09 -10.67
C ALA A 302 -1.52 18.20 -11.10
N ALA A 303 -1.09 19.46 -11.09
CA ALA A 303 -1.88 20.61 -11.51
C ALA A 303 -1.01 21.66 -12.19
N ARG A 304 -1.63 22.52 -13.02
CA ARG A 304 -0.97 23.71 -13.60
C ARG A 304 -1.08 24.94 -12.70
N ASP A 305 -1.94 24.88 -11.68
CA ASP A 305 -2.13 25.92 -10.67
C ASP A 305 -1.93 25.33 -9.27
N PRO A 306 -0.94 25.80 -8.49
CA PRO A 306 -0.69 25.30 -7.13
C PRO A 306 -1.82 25.60 -6.15
N GLN A 307 -2.74 26.51 -6.45
CA GLN A 307 -3.92 26.75 -5.62
C GLN A 307 -4.88 25.56 -5.61
N MET A 308 -4.82 24.69 -6.62
CA MET A 308 -5.63 23.46 -6.67
C MET A 308 -5.29 22.44 -5.57
N PHE A 309 -4.13 22.58 -4.91
CA PHE A 309 -3.78 21.75 -3.74
C PHE A 309 -4.20 22.38 -2.41
N LYS A 310 -4.71 23.62 -2.41
CA LYS A 310 -4.99 24.41 -1.20
C LYS A 310 -6.46 24.84 -1.10
N PRO A 311 -7.33 24.06 -0.47
CA PRO A 311 -8.67 24.52 -0.12
C PRO A 311 -8.68 25.49 1.09
N ASP A 312 -7.64 25.49 1.93
CA ASP A 312 -7.68 26.08 3.29
C ASP A 312 -6.52 27.05 3.65
N GLY A 313 -5.63 27.38 2.70
CA GLY A 313 -4.57 28.37 2.90
C GLY A 313 -3.32 27.90 3.68
N ARG A 314 -3.18 26.61 4.01
CA ARG A 314 -2.00 26.08 4.72
C ARG A 314 -0.75 26.00 3.82
N LYS A 315 0.45 25.94 4.44
CA LYS A 315 1.71 25.64 3.72
C LYS A 315 1.65 24.20 3.21
N TYR A 316 1.74 24.03 1.90
CA TYR A 316 1.61 22.74 1.21
C TYR A 316 2.97 22.42 0.56
N ASN A 317 3.46 21.19 0.71
CA ASN A 317 4.72 20.77 0.11
C ASN A 317 4.45 20.26 -1.31
N TYR A 318 4.97 20.95 -2.32
CA TYR A 318 4.78 20.60 -3.72
C TYR A 318 6.09 20.69 -4.52
N ARG A 319 6.23 19.86 -5.56
CA ARG A 319 7.30 19.98 -6.56
C ARG A 319 6.82 20.89 -7.68
N HIS A 320 7.61 21.88 -8.06
CA HIS A 320 7.40 22.68 -9.27
C HIS A 320 8.42 22.25 -10.34
N LEU A 321 7.92 21.93 -11.54
CA LEU A 321 8.71 21.75 -12.75
C LEU A 321 8.77 23.06 -13.53
N ALA A 322 9.89 23.35 -14.20
CA ALA A 322 10.07 24.56 -15.00
C ALA A 322 9.04 24.72 -16.13
N SER A 323 8.39 23.62 -16.52
CA SER A 323 7.28 23.57 -17.48
C SER A 323 5.93 24.08 -16.94
N GLY A 324 5.86 24.53 -15.68
CA GLY A 324 4.65 25.08 -15.07
C GLY A 324 3.73 24.02 -14.46
N TYR A 325 4.24 22.81 -14.20
CA TYR A 325 3.50 21.73 -13.53
C TYR A 325 3.89 21.65 -12.07
N TYR A 326 2.90 21.38 -11.24
CA TYR A 326 3.02 21.27 -9.80
C TYR A 326 2.54 19.88 -9.35
N PHE A 327 3.21 19.30 -8.36
CA PHE A 327 2.89 17.95 -7.86
C PHE A 327 2.73 17.94 -6.34
N ASP A 328 1.71 17.23 -5.87
CA ASP A 328 1.48 17.02 -4.44
C ASP A 328 2.52 16.05 -3.85
N LEU A 329 3.23 16.48 -2.80
CA LEU A 329 4.22 15.69 -2.06
C LEU A 329 3.82 15.45 -0.59
N TRP A 330 2.63 15.89 -0.15
CA TRP A 330 2.22 15.85 1.26
C TRP A 330 1.50 14.56 1.65
N HIS A 331 2.23 13.44 1.61
CA HIS A 331 1.69 12.11 1.87
C HIS A 331 2.67 11.25 2.66
N ASN A 332 2.19 10.15 3.27
CA ASN A 332 3.06 9.18 3.94
C ASN A 332 3.88 8.36 2.92
N ALA A 333 4.87 7.61 3.41
CA ALA A 333 5.82 6.86 2.58
C ALA A 333 5.12 5.93 1.57
N ASP A 334 4.14 5.15 2.03
CA ASP A 334 3.42 4.19 1.18
C ASP A 334 2.59 4.90 0.11
N ALA A 335 1.93 6.00 0.46
CA ALA A 335 1.16 6.80 -0.49
C ALA A 335 2.05 7.45 -1.56
N LEU A 336 3.25 7.92 -1.20
CA LEU A 336 4.21 8.46 -2.16
C LEU A 336 4.73 7.38 -3.12
N GLN A 337 5.01 6.17 -2.62
CA GLN A 337 5.43 5.06 -3.48
C GLN A 337 4.33 4.56 -4.40
N ARG A 338 3.10 4.40 -3.88
CA ARG A 338 1.94 4.04 -4.71
C ARG A 338 1.74 5.06 -5.83
N ARG A 339 1.84 6.36 -5.51
CA ARG A 339 1.73 7.43 -6.49
C ARG A 339 2.84 7.38 -7.55
N ALA A 340 4.09 7.13 -7.15
CA ALA A 340 5.18 6.97 -8.10
C ALA A 340 4.90 5.84 -9.10
N ARG A 341 4.37 4.70 -8.63
CA ARG A 341 3.98 3.58 -9.50
C ARG A 341 2.77 3.89 -10.37
N GLN A 342 1.77 4.63 -9.87
CA GLN A 342 0.63 5.08 -10.67
C GLN A 342 1.06 5.98 -11.84
N PHE A 343 2.01 6.89 -11.62
CA PHE A 343 2.56 7.69 -12.70
C PHE A 343 3.26 6.80 -13.75
N LEU A 344 4.05 5.81 -13.34
CA LEU A 344 4.70 4.88 -14.28
C LEU A 344 3.68 4.14 -15.16
N VAL A 345 2.66 3.53 -14.53
CA VAL A 345 1.60 2.81 -15.25
C VAL A 345 0.88 3.71 -16.24
N HIS A 346 0.55 4.93 -15.82
CA HIS A 346 -0.19 5.86 -16.66
C HIS A 346 0.58 6.25 -17.94
N PHE A 347 1.91 6.33 -17.87
CA PHE A 347 2.79 6.56 -19.00
C PHE A 347 3.23 5.27 -19.72
N GLY A 348 2.61 4.12 -19.40
CA GLY A 348 2.82 2.85 -20.08
C GLY A 348 4.03 2.04 -19.62
N HIS A 349 4.58 2.34 -18.45
CA HIS A 349 5.70 1.60 -17.85
C HIS A 349 5.23 0.58 -16.82
N ASP A 350 6.06 -0.44 -16.58
CA ASP A 350 5.75 -1.45 -15.60
C ASP A 350 5.97 -0.88 -14.18
N PRO A 351 5.06 -1.08 -13.21
CA PRO A 351 5.30 -0.68 -11.84
C PRO A 351 6.63 -1.20 -11.29
N SER A 352 7.07 -2.39 -11.69
CA SER A 352 8.31 -3.04 -11.25
C SER A 352 9.59 -2.37 -11.75
N ASP A 353 9.48 -1.44 -12.72
CA ASP A 353 10.61 -0.62 -13.17
C ASP A 353 11.18 0.28 -12.07
N LEU A 354 10.43 0.48 -10.97
CA LEU A 354 10.85 1.22 -9.79
C LEU A 354 11.14 0.29 -8.60
N GLU A 355 12.40 0.23 -8.22
CA GLU A 355 12.88 -0.42 -6.99
C GLU A 355 13.41 0.63 -6.01
N VAL A 356 12.97 0.59 -4.75
CA VAL A 356 13.42 1.52 -3.71
C VAL A 356 14.32 0.77 -2.73
N LEU A 357 15.53 1.28 -2.53
CA LEU A 357 16.56 0.71 -1.67
C LEU A 357 16.60 1.48 -0.34
N TYR A 358 16.65 0.75 0.78
CA TYR A 358 16.63 1.30 2.14
C TYR A 358 17.97 1.06 2.85
N ASP A 359 18.25 1.89 3.86
CA ASP A 359 19.43 1.80 4.73
C ASP A 359 19.43 0.56 5.64
#